data_AF-A0A8H5H074-F1
#
_entry.id   AF-A0A8H5H074-F1
#
_cell.length_a   1.000
_cell.length_b   1.000
_cell.length_c   1.000
_cell.angle_alpha   90.00
_cell.angle_beta   90.00
_cell.angle_gamma   90.00
#
_symmetry.space_group_name_H-M   'P 1'
#
loop_
_entity.id
_entity.type
_entity.pdbx_description
1 polymer ?
#
loop_
_entity_poly.entity_id
_entity_poly.type
_entity_poly.pdbx_seq_one_letter_code
_entity_poly.pdbx_strand_id
1 'polypeptide(L)'
;MKGKKGLLVVLEYPGGRGGGMNARRYQEQVLEGKLLEFYQEMDSERGDIKFQHDGAPSHTAKSMKKWLSDHGIPLFPHLPSSPDLNPIEPVWHKLKHGVQARPCHPTSVLSLREAVKEVWEGITVETIDKYAGRMDEVVKAVLDAEGGHTRY
;
A
#
# COMPACT_ATOMS: atom_id res chain seq x y z
N MET A 1 -10.74 -15.88 -6.25
CA MET A 1 -10.24 -15.96 -4.86
C MET A 1 -10.65 -14.67 -4.16
N LYS A 2 -11.29 -14.72 -2.98
CA LYS A 2 -11.64 -13.48 -2.24
C LYS A 2 -10.38 -12.85 -1.67
N GLY A 3 -10.25 -11.53 -1.69
CA GLY A 3 -9.13 -10.82 -1.07
C GLY A 3 -9.14 -10.93 0.45
N LYS A 4 -8.13 -10.34 1.08
CA LYS A 4 -8.08 -10.13 2.53
C LYS A 4 -7.60 -8.71 2.79
N LYS A 5 -8.27 -8.02 3.70
CA LYS A 5 -7.92 -6.66 4.10
C LYS A 5 -7.12 -6.72 5.40
N GLY A 6 -5.90 -6.20 5.37
CA GLY A 6 -5.06 -6.05 6.55
C GLY A 6 -5.49 -4.88 7.45
N LEU A 7 -4.87 -4.79 8.62
CA LEU A 7 -5.07 -3.66 9.53
C LEU A 7 -4.42 -2.39 8.98
N LEU A 8 -5.05 -1.23 9.24
CA LEU A 8 -4.39 0.06 9.01
C LEU A 8 -3.42 0.36 10.16
N VAL A 9 -2.12 0.26 9.86
CA VAL A 9 -1.05 0.63 10.79
C VAL A 9 -0.72 2.11 10.62
N VAL A 10 -0.71 2.84 11.74
CA VAL A 10 -0.28 4.24 11.78
C VAL A 10 1.17 4.29 12.20
N LEU A 11 2.03 4.82 11.33
CA LEU A 11 3.47 4.93 11.57
C LEU A 11 3.76 6.16 12.43
N GLU A 12 4.72 6.05 13.33
CA GLU A 12 5.13 7.17 14.16
C GLU A 12 6.23 7.98 13.48
N TYR A 13 6.00 9.29 13.39
CA TYR A 13 6.90 10.23 12.75
C TYR A 13 7.64 11.07 13.80
N PRO A 14 8.94 10.84 14.03
CA PRO A 14 9.68 11.51 15.11
C PRO A 14 10.09 12.96 14.80
N GLY A 15 9.83 13.50 13.60
CA GLY A 15 10.23 14.85 13.22
C GLY A 15 11.71 15.01 12.81
N GLY A 16 12.09 16.23 12.40
CA GLY A 16 13.49 16.65 12.14
C GLY A 16 13.92 16.82 10.67
N ARG A 17 15.07 17.48 10.44
CA ARG A 17 15.74 17.54 9.12
C ARG A 17 16.22 16.12 8.75
N GLY A 18 15.84 15.62 7.58
CA GLY A 18 16.03 14.21 7.19
C GLY A 18 14.96 13.27 7.78
N GLY A 19 13.89 13.83 8.32
CA GLY A 19 12.84 13.11 9.06
C GLY A 19 11.90 12.26 8.23
N GLY A 20 11.97 12.26 6.89
CA GLY A 20 11.11 11.44 6.03
C GLY A 20 11.23 9.92 6.25
N MET A 21 10.37 9.16 5.57
CA MET A 21 10.51 7.71 5.53
C MET A 21 11.84 7.34 4.86
N ASN A 22 12.69 6.58 5.58
CA ASN A 22 13.94 6.05 5.04
C ASN A 22 13.89 4.51 5.06
N ALA A 23 14.84 3.86 4.39
CA ALA A 23 14.85 2.39 4.28
C ALA A 23 14.82 1.69 5.65
N ARG A 24 15.58 2.19 6.63
CA ARG A 24 15.62 1.62 7.99
C ARG A 24 14.28 1.74 8.70
N ARG A 25 13.66 2.92 8.70
CA ARG A 25 12.34 3.11 9.33
C ARG A 25 11.25 2.33 8.63
N TYR A 26 11.34 2.21 7.31
CA TYR A 26 10.39 1.40 6.55
C TYR A 26 10.52 -0.08 6.93
N GLN A 27 11.75 -0.59 7.10
CA GLN A 27 11.96 -1.92 7.67
C GLN A 27 11.36 -2.03 9.07
N GLU A 28 11.80 -1.20 10.01
CA GLU A 28 11.42 -1.30 11.43
C GLU A 28 9.93 -1.07 11.71
N GLN A 29 9.25 -0.18 10.96
CA GLN A 29 7.86 0.20 11.25
C GLN A 29 6.83 -0.38 10.29
N VAL A 30 7.22 -0.73 9.06
CA VAL A 30 6.28 -1.24 8.04
C VAL A 30 6.45 -2.74 7.86
N LEU A 31 7.68 -3.19 7.61
CA LEU A 31 7.93 -4.58 7.27
C LEU A 31 8.01 -5.47 8.50
N GLU A 32 8.78 -5.04 9.49
CA GLU A 32 8.92 -5.68 10.79
C GLU A 32 7.64 -5.40 11.59
N GLY A 33 6.95 -6.48 11.97
CA GLY A 33 5.66 -6.41 12.66
C GLY A 33 4.50 -6.85 11.77
N LYS A 34 3.45 -6.02 11.68
CA LYS A 34 2.13 -6.43 11.17
C LYS A 34 2.13 -6.86 9.69
N LEU A 35 3.00 -6.28 8.86
CA LEU A 35 3.06 -6.69 7.45
C LEU A 35 3.68 -8.08 7.30
N LEU A 36 4.78 -8.39 7.99
CA LEU A 36 5.39 -9.71 7.94
C LEU A 36 4.42 -10.77 8.46
N GLU A 37 3.76 -10.52 9.58
CA GLU A 37 2.71 -11.42 10.11
C GLU A 37 1.60 -11.66 9.08
N PHE A 38 1.08 -10.59 8.47
CA PHE A 38 0.02 -10.68 7.46
C PHE A 38 0.49 -11.41 6.20
N TYR A 39 1.73 -11.14 5.75
CA TYR A 39 2.31 -11.81 4.60
C TYR A 39 2.46 -13.31 4.84
N GLN A 40 3.02 -13.71 5.98
CA GLN A 40 3.20 -15.13 6.34
C GLN A 40 1.87 -15.88 6.42
N GLU A 41 0.84 -15.22 6.96
CA GLU A 41 -0.52 -15.77 6.97
C GLU A 41 -1.04 -15.98 5.54
N MET A 42 -0.87 -15.00 4.65
CA MET A 42 -1.28 -15.10 3.25
C MET A 42 -0.50 -16.14 2.46
N ASP A 43 0.81 -16.24 2.69
CA ASP A 43 1.66 -17.21 2.01
C ASP A 43 1.30 -18.64 2.46
N SER A 44 1.03 -18.84 3.75
CA SER A 44 0.60 -20.14 4.29
C SER A 44 -0.78 -20.55 3.78
N GLU A 45 -1.71 -19.61 3.63
CA GLU A 45 -3.07 -19.88 3.14
C GLU A 45 -3.14 -20.12 1.62
N ARG A 46 -2.35 -19.38 0.83
CA ARG A 46 -2.52 -19.29 -0.63
C ARG A 46 -1.37 -19.90 -1.42
N GLY A 47 -0.15 -19.79 -0.90
CA GLY A 47 1.09 -20.03 -1.66
C GLY A 47 1.27 -19.06 -2.83
N ASP A 48 2.53 -18.95 -3.29
CA ASP A 48 2.92 -18.19 -4.50
C ASP A 48 2.41 -16.73 -4.54
N ILE A 49 2.36 -16.07 -3.38
CA ILE A 49 2.03 -14.63 -3.34
C ILE A 49 3.29 -13.80 -3.59
N LYS A 50 3.11 -12.57 -4.11
CA LYS A 50 4.19 -11.62 -4.34
C LYS A 50 3.87 -10.28 -3.68
N PHE A 51 4.88 -9.65 -3.11
CA PHE A 51 4.76 -8.34 -2.47
C PHE A 51 4.99 -7.22 -3.49
N GLN A 52 4.18 -6.17 -3.51
CA GLN A 52 4.36 -5.01 -4.38
C GLN A 52 4.52 -3.74 -3.54
N HIS A 53 5.49 -2.90 -3.91
CA HIS A 53 5.63 -1.52 -3.47
C HIS A 53 6.17 -0.63 -4.60
N ASP A 54 6.06 0.68 -4.47
CA ASP A 54 6.54 1.62 -5.48
C ASP A 54 8.09 1.73 -5.50
N GLY A 55 8.59 2.46 -6.50
CA GLY A 55 10.02 2.65 -6.71
C GLY A 55 10.70 3.69 -5.78
N ALA A 56 10.10 4.07 -4.65
CA ALA A 56 10.69 5.08 -3.77
C ALA A 56 12.13 4.71 -3.32
N PRO A 57 13.02 5.69 -3.07
CA PRO A 57 14.41 5.40 -2.67
C PRO A 57 14.55 4.51 -1.42
N SER A 58 13.62 4.58 -0.47
CA SER A 58 13.56 3.70 0.70
C SER A 58 13.27 2.23 0.34
N HIS A 59 12.50 2.01 -0.72
CA HIS A 59 12.05 0.69 -1.18
C HIS A 59 13.07 0.01 -2.10
N THR A 60 13.88 0.79 -2.81
CA THR A 60 14.89 0.29 -3.74
C THR A 60 16.27 0.09 -3.13
N ALA A 61 16.45 0.47 -1.86
CA ALA A 61 17.71 0.36 -1.12
C ALA A 61 18.25 -1.08 -1.08
N LYS A 62 19.58 -1.24 -1.06
CA LYS A 62 20.22 -2.57 -0.97
C LYS A 62 19.79 -3.35 0.28
N SER A 63 19.66 -2.65 1.42
CA SER A 63 19.16 -3.24 2.66
C SER A 63 17.75 -3.78 2.51
N MET A 64 16.90 -3.11 1.72
CA MET A 64 15.52 -3.53 1.45
C MET A 64 15.47 -4.86 0.70
N LYS A 65 16.21 -4.94 -0.41
CA LYS A 65 16.29 -6.17 -1.21
C LYS A 65 16.84 -7.34 -0.40
N LYS A 66 17.86 -7.08 0.43
CA LYS A 66 18.41 -8.09 1.34
C LYS A 66 17.36 -8.57 2.35
N TRP A 67 16.63 -7.65 2.98
CA TRP A 67 15.60 -8.01 3.97
C TRP A 67 14.49 -8.87 3.34
N LEU A 68 13.97 -8.49 2.16
CA LEU A 68 12.96 -9.29 1.46
C LEU A 68 13.47 -10.69 1.11
N SER A 69 14.72 -10.78 0.63
CA SER A 69 15.37 -12.06 0.31
C SER A 69 15.57 -12.93 1.55
N ASP A 70 16.04 -12.36 2.66
CA ASP A 70 16.28 -13.09 3.91
C ASP A 70 14.97 -13.65 4.51
N HIS A 71 13.83 -13.01 4.23
CA HIS A 71 12.50 -13.43 4.69
C HIS A 71 11.72 -14.25 3.64
N GLY A 72 12.31 -14.55 2.48
CA GLY A 72 11.66 -15.34 1.44
C GLY A 72 10.46 -14.65 0.78
N ILE A 73 10.45 -13.31 0.72
CA ILE A 73 9.34 -12.51 0.18
C ILE A 73 9.66 -12.12 -1.27
N PRO A 74 9.12 -12.80 -2.29
CA PRO A 74 9.28 -12.40 -3.68
C PRO A 74 8.62 -11.04 -3.96
N LEU A 75 9.37 -10.17 -4.61
CA LEU A 75 8.90 -8.84 -5.02
C LEU A 75 8.25 -8.89 -6.41
N PHE A 76 7.06 -8.32 -6.53
CA PHE A 76 6.37 -8.05 -7.78
C PHE A 76 6.98 -6.81 -8.45
N PRO A 77 7.36 -6.88 -9.74
CA PRO A 77 7.96 -5.75 -10.43
C PRO A 77 6.98 -4.57 -10.53
N HIS A 78 7.46 -3.36 -10.29
CA HIS A 78 6.70 -2.14 -10.48
C HIS A 78 7.51 -1.15 -11.32
N LEU A 79 6.87 -0.54 -12.31
CA LEU A 79 7.50 0.42 -13.21
C LEU A 79 7.69 1.77 -12.50
N PRO A 80 8.84 2.45 -12.68
CA PRO A 80 9.02 3.79 -12.14
C PRO A 80 7.97 4.77 -12.68
N SER A 81 7.47 5.65 -11.82
CA SER A 81 6.51 6.71 -12.19
C SER A 81 5.19 6.21 -12.79
N SER A 82 4.75 5.01 -12.41
CA SER A 82 3.49 4.42 -12.89
C SER A 82 2.48 4.22 -11.76
N PRO A 83 1.93 5.31 -11.18
CA PRO A 83 0.94 5.19 -10.11
C PRO A 83 -0.30 4.40 -10.56
N ASP A 84 -0.67 4.49 -11.84
CA ASP A 84 -1.77 3.71 -12.45
C ASP A 84 -1.57 2.20 -12.22
N LEU A 85 -0.33 1.71 -12.21
CA LEU A 85 0.03 0.31 -12.01
C LEU A 85 0.15 -0.10 -10.53
N ASN A 86 -0.37 0.73 -9.62
CA ASN A 86 -0.43 0.43 -8.20
C ASN A 86 -1.90 0.30 -7.74
N PRO A 87 -2.40 -0.92 -7.45
CA PRO A 87 -3.80 -1.15 -7.11
C PRO A 87 -4.24 -0.49 -5.79
N ILE A 88 -3.33 0.04 -4.98
CA ILE A 88 -3.65 0.75 -3.73
C ILE A 88 -4.13 2.20 -3.97
N GLU A 89 -3.82 2.81 -5.11
CA GLU A 89 -4.14 4.24 -5.35
C GLU A 89 -5.65 4.54 -5.27
N PRO A 90 -6.53 3.73 -5.90
CA PRO A 90 -7.98 3.91 -5.74
C PRO A 90 -8.46 3.71 -4.29
N VAL A 91 -7.78 2.87 -3.52
CA VAL A 91 -8.08 2.64 -2.11
C VAL A 91 -7.72 3.88 -1.28
N TRP A 92 -6.56 4.50 -1.53
CA TRP A 92 -6.19 5.77 -0.90
C TRP A 92 -7.14 6.90 -1.27
N HIS A 93 -7.57 6.96 -2.53
CA HIS A 93 -8.58 7.92 -2.96
C HIS A 93 -9.89 7.73 -2.18
N LYS A 94 -10.37 6.49 -2.05
CA LYS A 94 -11.58 6.16 -1.27
C LYS A 94 -11.44 6.56 0.20
N LEU A 95 -10.28 6.29 0.81
CA LEU A 95 -9.99 6.65 2.21
C LEU A 95 -10.03 8.17 2.41
N LYS A 96 -9.36 8.94 1.55
CA LYS A 96 -9.36 10.41 1.59
C LYS A 96 -10.78 10.97 1.47
N HIS A 97 -11.54 10.49 0.49
CA HIS A 97 -12.93 10.93 0.30
C HIS A 97 -13.83 10.56 1.48
N GLY A 98 -13.66 9.37 2.06
CA GLY A 98 -14.43 8.97 3.22
C GLY A 98 -14.17 9.85 4.44
N VAL A 99 -12.92 10.26 4.66
CA VAL A 99 -12.58 11.21 5.73
C VAL A 99 -13.15 12.60 5.46
N GLN A 100 -13.09 13.08 4.21
CA GLN A 100 -13.62 14.38 3.80
C GLN A 100 -15.16 14.46 3.83
N ALA A 101 -15.84 13.34 3.62
CA ALA A 101 -17.30 13.28 3.63
C ALA A 101 -17.91 13.21 5.04
N ARG A 102 -17.07 13.18 6.09
CA ARG A 102 -17.56 13.14 7.47
C ARG A 102 -18.26 14.44 7.83
N PRO A 103 -19.38 14.40 8.60
CA PRO A 103 -20.06 15.60 9.05
C PRO A 103 -19.18 16.52 9.91
N CYS A 104 -18.33 15.92 10.75
CA CYS A 104 -17.39 16.63 11.61
C CYS A 104 -15.97 16.33 11.14
N HIS A 105 -15.25 17.39 10.75
CA HIS A 105 -13.87 17.27 10.28
C HIS A 105 -12.92 17.13 11.48
N PRO A 106 -11.94 16.21 11.42
CA PRO A 106 -10.95 16.06 12.46
C PRO A 106 -10.06 17.31 12.55
N THR A 107 -9.90 17.87 13.76
CA THR A 107 -9.13 19.08 14.03
C THR A 107 -7.82 18.81 14.79
N SER A 108 -7.57 17.56 15.16
CA SER A 108 -6.34 17.10 15.80
C SER A 108 -5.80 15.84 15.13
N VAL A 109 -4.49 15.58 15.28
CA VAL A 109 -3.86 14.35 14.77
C VAL A 109 -4.53 13.09 15.33
N LEU A 110 -4.94 13.10 16.60
CA LEU A 110 -5.64 11.97 17.23
C LEU A 110 -7.00 11.74 16.56
N SER A 111 -7.82 12.79 16.45
CA SER A 111 -9.13 12.68 15.78
C SER A 111 -9.01 12.28 14.31
N LEU A 112 -7.93 12.68 13.62
CA LEU A 112 -7.67 12.28 12.25
C LEU A 112 -7.31 10.79 12.18
N ARG A 113 -6.44 10.30 13.07
CA ARG A 113 -6.10 8.87 13.15
C ARG A 113 -7.34 8.01 13.38
N GLU A 114 -8.24 8.43 14.26
CA GLU A 114 -9.50 7.74 14.52
C GLU A 114 -10.43 7.77 13.30
N ALA A 115 -10.62 8.94 12.69
CA ALA A 115 -11.44 9.09 11.49
C ALA A 115 -10.94 8.22 10.32
N VAL A 116 -9.62 8.19 10.09
CA VAL A 116 -9.02 7.37 9.03
C VAL A 116 -9.22 5.88 9.31
N LYS A 117 -9.04 5.43 10.57
CA LYS A 117 -9.28 4.03 10.96
C LYS A 117 -10.73 3.63 10.74
N GLU A 118 -11.68 4.46 11.17
CA GLU A 118 -13.11 4.17 10.98
C GLU A 118 -13.47 4.05 9.49
N VAL A 119 -12.96 4.97 8.66
CA VAL A 119 -13.19 4.91 7.20
C VAL A 119 -12.53 3.65 6.61
N TRP A 120 -11.31 3.29 7.03
CA TRP A 120 -10.65 2.06 6.60
C TRP A 120 -11.46 0.82 6.94
N GLU A 121 -12.02 0.74 8.15
CA GLU A 121 -12.88 -0.38 8.55
C GLU A 121 -14.14 -0.47 7.69
N GLY A 122 -14.72 0.68 7.31
CA GLY A 122 -15.86 0.75 6.39
C GLY A 122 -15.55 0.39 4.94
N ILE A 123 -14.29 0.41 4.50
CA ILE A 123 -13.92 -0.07 3.15
C ILE A 123 -13.95 -1.60 3.16
N THR A 124 -14.84 -2.19 2.36
CA THR A 124 -15.02 -3.65 2.32
C THR A 124 -13.95 -4.32 1.46
N VAL A 125 -13.73 -5.61 1.69
CA VAL A 125 -12.83 -6.43 0.86
C VAL A 125 -13.30 -6.47 -0.59
N GLU A 126 -14.61 -6.52 -0.83
CA GLU A 126 -15.19 -6.51 -2.18
C GLU A 126 -14.85 -5.22 -2.94
N THR A 127 -14.76 -4.10 -2.23
CA THR A 127 -14.33 -2.82 -2.82
C THR A 127 -12.86 -2.87 -3.22
N ILE A 128 -12.00 -3.45 -2.38
CA ILE A 128 -10.57 -3.62 -2.67
C ILE A 128 -10.37 -4.59 -3.83
N ASP A 129 -11.06 -5.74 -3.81
CA ASP A 129 -11.02 -6.75 -4.87
C ASP A 129 -11.46 -6.16 -6.21
N LYS A 130 -12.46 -5.29 -6.22
CA LYS A 130 -12.87 -4.57 -7.43
C LYS A 130 -11.76 -3.68 -7.99
N TYR A 131 -10.97 -3.02 -7.15
CA TYR A 131 -9.86 -2.19 -7.63
C TYR A 131 -8.68 -3.04 -8.10
N ALA A 132 -8.28 -4.05 -7.33
CA ALA A 132 -7.21 -4.97 -7.71
C ALA A 132 -7.56 -5.76 -8.99
N GLY A 133 -8.82 -6.18 -9.15
CA GLY A 133 -9.29 -6.90 -10.33
C GLY A 133 -9.34 -6.08 -11.62
N ARG A 134 -9.18 -4.75 -11.56
CA ARG A 134 -9.09 -3.90 -12.76
C ARG A 134 -7.68 -3.84 -13.34
N MET A 135 -6.68 -4.45 -12.70
CA MET A 135 -5.30 -4.26 -13.13
C MET A 135 -5.02 -4.78 -14.54
N ASP A 136 -5.72 -5.80 -15.00
CA ASP A 136 -5.61 -6.26 -16.39
C ASP A 136 -6.03 -5.17 -17.39
N GLU A 137 -7.10 -4.42 -17.08
CA GLU A 137 -7.54 -3.30 -17.91
C GLU A 137 -6.54 -2.14 -17.88
N VAL A 138 -5.96 -1.86 -16.71
CA VAL A 138 -4.99 -0.77 -16.55
C VAL A 138 -3.71 -1.09 -17.31
N VAL A 139 -3.19 -2.32 -17.16
CA VAL A 139 -2.01 -2.78 -17.90
C VAL A 139 -2.26 -2.68 -19.40
N LYS A 140 -3.43 -3.13 -19.87
CA LYS A 140 -3.81 -2.98 -21.28
C LYS A 140 -3.83 -1.51 -21.71
N ALA A 141 -4.42 -0.62 -20.93
CA ALA A 141 -4.47 0.81 -21.26
C ALA A 141 -3.07 1.45 -21.34
N VAL A 142 -2.15 1.06 -20.44
CA VAL A 142 -0.75 1.52 -20.46
C VAL A 142 -0.04 1.01 -21.71
N LEU A 143 -0.26 -0.26 -22.11
CA LEU A 143 0.29 -0.83 -23.33
C LEU A 143 -0.25 -0.12 -24.58
N ASP A 144 -1.57 0.10 -24.66
CA ASP A 144 -2.23 0.79 -25.76
C ASP A 144 -1.76 2.26 -25.89
N ALA A 145 -1.37 2.88 -24.77
CA ALA A 145 -0.80 4.23 -24.71
C ALA A 145 0.73 4.26 -24.89
N GLU A 146 1.37 3.11 -25.17
CA GLU A 146 2.84 2.97 -25.30
C GLU A 146 3.61 3.51 -24.08
N GLY A 147 3.06 3.34 -22.87
CA GLY A 147 3.62 3.86 -21.62
C GLY A 147 3.25 5.30 -21.30
N GLY A 148 2.40 5.94 -22.12
CA GLY A 148 1.84 7.27 -21.87
C GLY A 148 0.78 7.30 -20.75
N HIS A 149 0.28 8.50 -20.46
CA HIS A 149 -0.75 8.71 -19.45
C HIS A 149 -2.07 8.01 -19.80
N THR A 150 -2.68 7.37 -18.79
CA THR A 150 -3.99 6.74 -18.93
C THR A 150 -5.05 7.53 -18.16
N ARG A 151 -6.31 7.08 -18.25
CA ARG A 151 -7.43 7.65 -17.47
C ARG A 151 -7.51 7.12 -16.03
N TYR A 152 -6.67 6.14 -15.70
CA TYR A 152 -6.73 5.40 -14.44
C TYR A 152 -5.93 6.10 -13.34
#